data_AF-A0A9E3SE21-F1
#
_entry.id   AF-A0A9E3SE21-F1
#
_cell.length_a   1.000
_cell.length_b   1.000
_cell.length_c   1.000
_cell.angle_alpha   90.00
_cell.angle_beta   90.00
_cell.angle_gamma   90.00
#
_symmetry.space_group_name_H-M   'P 1'
#
loop_
_entity.id
_entity.type
_entity.pdbx_description
1 polymer ?
#
loop_
_entity_poly.entity_id
_entity_poly.type
_entity_poly.pdbx_seq_one_letter_code
_entity_poly.pdbx_strand_id
1 'polypeptide(L)'
;MLNNLRLVTASTIILFAVSACVARDPNAPQGKNGGPAAPRANNAEVGDAATTFDPGAPELPQLLNQASELLTTGEYVRARDRLMKAALLAPSDARVFDALVDATKGILASEDTSGLVYEFVEALDRLVSYQPAAKLDDNRATVESLQSQLRVPAGSESEVGATTDPTDGVAELLKLASSPTLPLGVRKTLLSRARVALLESETDAYVEAAARGAEFDGTALELRREELQRLERQAVEQTYVEELRPDVLAWARDTANVLAGSDESAPKDLPSRWSRFEGSIEQGSELARAVRPYAEVGVDLAKNKDLQWCISKLEELQLAYIWHYNRWALHVIREVKEDGDSEPLDRIKNLSKVDERRLNVHVATQWNELYNDLYGDCADDAKDEAIRLRILGEYRK
;
A
#
# COMPACT_ATOMS: atom_id res chain seq x y z
N MET A 1 32.98 -12.72 15.10
CA MET A 1 31.49 -12.82 15.13
C MET A 1 30.89 -11.42 15.26
N LEU A 2 31.02 -10.56 14.24
CA LEU A 2 30.67 -9.13 14.32
C LEU A 2 29.83 -8.61 13.14
N ASN A 3 29.13 -9.50 12.41
CA ASN A 3 28.38 -9.10 11.21
C ASN A 3 26.84 -9.06 11.37
N ASN A 4 26.28 -9.38 12.54
CA ASN A 4 24.82 -9.39 12.74
C ASN A 4 24.26 -8.15 13.47
N LEU A 5 25.10 -7.20 13.89
CA LEU A 5 24.65 -6.00 14.63
C LEU A 5 24.21 -4.82 13.75
N ARG A 6 24.28 -4.92 12.41
CA ARG A 6 23.95 -3.81 11.50
C ARG A 6 22.61 -3.93 10.78
N LEU A 7 21.85 -5.01 10.98
CA LEU A 7 20.53 -5.18 10.34
C LEU A 7 19.35 -4.87 11.28
N VAL A 8 19.58 -4.83 12.60
CA VAL A 8 18.53 -4.59 13.60
C VAL A 8 18.28 -3.09 13.82
N THR A 9 19.21 -2.21 13.44
CA THR A 9 19.08 -0.74 13.58
C THR A 9 18.44 -0.05 12.37
N ALA A 10 18.31 -0.71 11.21
CA ALA A 10 17.78 -0.06 10.00
C ALA A 10 16.25 0.02 9.95
N SER A 11 15.53 -0.84 10.68
CA SER A 11 14.06 -0.86 10.67
C SER A 11 13.43 0.08 11.73
N THR A 12 14.26 0.64 12.63
CA THR A 12 13.81 1.50 13.73
C THR A 12 14.36 2.93 13.66
N ILE A 13 15.40 3.21 12.84
CA ILE A 13 16.05 4.54 12.80
C ILE A 13 15.38 5.54 11.83
N ILE A 14 14.50 5.12 10.93
CA ILE A 14 13.79 6.07 10.04
C ILE A 14 12.69 6.88 10.79
N LEU A 15 12.32 6.48 12.02
CA LEU A 15 11.28 7.16 12.80
C LEU A 15 11.74 7.94 14.05
N PHE A 16 13.03 7.97 14.38
CA PHE A 16 13.51 8.66 15.60
C PHE A 16 14.58 9.76 15.41
N ALA A 17 15.03 10.06 14.18
CA ALA A 17 16.04 11.09 13.96
C ALA A 17 15.50 12.54 13.85
N VAL A 18 14.18 12.77 13.87
CA VAL A 18 13.60 14.11 13.66
C VAL A 18 13.35 14.89 14.97
N SER A 19 13.43 14.26 16.15
CA SER A 19 13.10 14.94 17.42
C SER A 19 14.28 15.30 18.34
N ALA A 20 15.53 15.06 17.93
CA ALA A 20 16.71 15.42 18.73
C ALA A 20 17.63 16.41 18.02
N CYS A 21 17.11 17.58 17.66
CA CYS A 21 17.92 18.76 17.30
C CYS A 21 17.23 20.06 17.74
N VAL A 22 16.82 20.12 19.02
CA VAL A 22 16.63 21.39 19.71
C VAL A 22 17.27 21.28 21.10
N ALA A 23 18.60 21.42 21.14
CA ALA A 23 19.31 21.81 22.35
C ALA A 23 20.59 22.58 21.96
N ARG A 24 20.65 23.81 22.46
CA ARG A 24 21.70 24.83 22.29
C ARG A 24 23.11 24.31 22.56
N ASP A 25 24.08 24.73 21.75
CA ASP A 25 25.50 24.77 22.14
C ASP A 25 25.85 26.20 22.63
N PRO A 26 26.24 26.40 23.90
CA PRO A 26 26.52 27.71 24.47
C PRO A 26 27.96 28.23 24.23
N ASN A 27 28.80 27.61 23.40
CA ASN A 27 30.21 28.04 23.23
C ASN A 27 30.74 28.03 21.79
N ALA A 28 30.09 28.69 20.82
CA ALA A 28 30.67 28.86 19.48
C ALA A 28 31.60 30.10 19.38
N PRO A 29 32.92 29.96 19.14
CA PRO A 29 33.81 31.08 18.84
C PRO A 29 33.84 31.41 17.34
N GLN A 30 33.97 32.69 17.02
CA GLN A 30 34.11 33.23 15.66
C GLN A 30 35.50 32.92 15.06
N GLY A 31 35.55 32.54 13.78
CA GLY A 31 36.80 32.44 13.01
C GLY A 31 36.58 32.41 11.50
N LYS A 32 37.21 33.36 10.79
CA LYS A 32 37.20 33.57 9.32
C LYS A 32 38.35 32.81 8.61
N ASN A 33 38.23 32.70 7.27
CA ASN A 33 39.19 32.26 6.23
C ASN A 33 39.25 30.73 5.98
N GLY A 34 39.27 30.14 4.78
CA GLY A 34 39.22 30.59 3.39
C GLY A 34 39.66 29.44 2.44
N GLY A 35 38.76 28.95 1.57
CA GLY A 35 38.97 28.13 0.34
C GLY A 35 39.47 26.67 0.45
N PRO A 36 39.36 25.82 -0.60
CA PRO A 36 38.55 25.86 -1.82
C PRO A 36 37.44 24.76 -1.85
N ALA A 37 36.44 24.95 -2.71
CA ALA A 37 35.25 24.11 -2.82
C ALA A 37 35.53 22.70 -3.38
N ALA A 38 35.13 21.68 -2.63
CA ALA A 38 34.91 20.31 -3.11
C ALA A 38 33.39 20.08 -3.31
N PRO A 39 32.96 19.26 -4.28
CA PRO A 39 31.58 19.22 -4.75
C PRO A 39 30.66 18.68 -3.66
N ARG A 40 29.74 19.52 -3.18
CA ARG A 40 28.60 19.09 -2.36
C ARG A 40 27.61 18.36 -3.27
N ALA A 41 27.77 17.05 -3.38
CA ALA A 41 26.73 16.16 -3.87
C ALA A 41 25.96 15.60 -2.66
N ASN A 42 24.63 15.77 -2.72
CA ASN A 42 23.60 14.85 -2.21
C ASN A 42 23.39 14.70 -0.71
N ASN A 43 23.28 15.81 0.03
CA ASN A 43 22.57 15.82 1.33
C ASN A 43 21.28 16.68 1.31
N ALA A 44 20.80 17.08 0.12
CA ALA A 44 19.56 17.86 -0.02
C ALA A 44 18.33 17.02 -0.44
N GLU A 45 18.49 15.76 -0.87
CA GLU A 45 17.38 15.01 -1.50
C GLU A 45 16.54 14.14 -0.56
N VAL A 46 16.88 14.01 0.73
CA VAL A 46 16.05 13.28 1.70
C VAL A 46 15.14 14.21 2.50
N GLY A 47 15.39 15.53 2.45
CA GLY A 47 14.56 16.55 3.10
C GLY A 47 13.42 17.09 2.25
N ASP A 48 13.48 16.94 0.92
CA ASP A 48 12.49 17.53 -0.01
C ASP A 48 11.38 16.56 -0.45
N ALA A 49 11.51 15.25 -0.17
CA ALA A 49 10.44 14.28 -0.45
C ALA A 49 9.28 14.32 0.57
N ALA A 50 9.45 15.04 1.69
CA ALA A 50 8.40 15.23 2.71
C ALA A 50 7.73 16.62 2.65
N THR A 51 8.17 17.51 1.76
CA THR A 51 7.72 18.92 1.70
C THR A 51 6.96 19.29 0.42
N THR A 52 6.72 18.35 -0.49
CA THR A 52 5.68 18.50 -1.54
C THR A 52 4.37 17.86 -1.10
N PHE A 53 3.93 18.21 0.11
CA PHE A 53 2.58 17.95 0.58
C PHE A 53 1.67 19.05 0.02
N ASP A 54 0.77 18.70 -0.89
CA ASP A 54 -0.30 19.59 -1.32
C ASP A 54 -1.44 19.53 -0.28
N PRO A 55 -1.65 20.58 0.53
CA PRO A 55 -2.77 20.63 1.47
C PRO A 55 -4.15 20.61 0.78
N GLY A 56 -4.18 20.55 -0.56
CA GLY A 56 -5.36 20.42 -1.39
C GLY A 56 -5.44 19.11 -2.19
N ALA A 57 -4.86 17.99 -1.73
CA ALA A 57 -4.99 16.69 -2.42
C ALA A 57 -6.46 16.47 -2.85
N PRO A 58 -6.78 16.58 -4.16
CA PRO A 58 -8.17 16.69 -4.62
C PRO A 58 -8.99 15.43 -4.31
N GLU A 59 -8.31 14.32 -4.06
CA GLU A 59 -8.90 13.04 -3.66
C GLU A 59 -9.34 13.00 -2.19
N LEU A 60 -8.80 13.84 -1.30
CA LEU A 60 -9.04 13.74 0.15
C LEU A 60 -10.53 13.95 0.51
N PRO A 61 -11.23 15.00 0.04
CA PRO A 61 -12.66 15.14 0.29
C PRO A 61 -13.48 13.96 -0.25
N GLN A 62 -13.09 13.40 -1.40
CA GLN A 62 -13.76 12.25 -1.99
C GLN A 62 -13.57 10.99 -1.13
N LEU A 63 -12.37 10.74 -0.63
CA LEU A 63 -12.06 9.60 0.24
C LEU A 63 -12.81 9.68 1.56
N LEU A 64 -12.88 10.87 2.18
CA LEU A 64 -13.62 11.07 3.43
C LEU A 64 -15.14 10.94 3.25
N ASN A 65 -15.69 11.46 2.15
CA ASN A 65 -17.11 11.28 1.82
C ASN A 65 -17.45 9.80 1.56
N GLN A 66 -16.63 9.10 0.76
CA GLN A 66 -16.81 7.67 0.51
C GLN A 66 -16.71 6.86 1.80
N ALA A 67 -15.73 7.16 2.66
CA ALA A 67 -15.61 6.52 3.96
C ALA A 67 -16.88 6.73 4.80
N SER A 68 -17.39 7.96 4.87
CA SER A 68 -18.60 8.28 5.62
C SER A 68 -19.82 7.52 5.10
N GLU A 69 -20.04 7.50 3.78
CA GLU A 69 -21.12 6.72 3.17
C GLU A 69 -21.01 5.23 3.51
N LEU A 70 -19.81 4.65 3.38
CA LEU A 70 -19.55 3.24 3.68
C LEU A 70 -19.74 2.90 5.17
N LEU A 71 -19.39 3.82 6.09
CA LEU A 71 -19.69 3.66 7.51
C LEU A 71 -21.19 3.65 7.78
N THR A 72 -21.97 4.51 7.08
CA THR A 72 -23.44 4.54 7.25
C THR A 72 -24.14 3.31 6.69
N THR A 73 -23.58 2.67 5.65
CA THR A 73 -24.11 1.42 5.09
C THR A 73 -23.61 0.16 5.79
N GLY A 74 -22.73 0.29 6.79
CA GLY A 74 -22.15 -0.84 7.51
C GLY A 74 -21.03 -1.57 6.76
N GLU A 75 -20.50 -0.99 5.67
CA GLU A 75 -19.39 -1.53 4.90
C GLU A 75 -18.02 -1.19 5.54
N TYR A 76 -17.81 -1.61 6.79
CA TYR A 76 -16.69 -1.18 7.63
C TYR A 76 -15.30 -1.48 7.04
N VAL A 77 -15.12 -2.61 6.34
CA VAL A 77 -13.83 -2.97 5.71
C VAL A 77 -13.48 -1.98 4.59
N ARG A 78 -14.45 -1.64 3.74
CA ARG A 78 -14.24 -0.69 2.63
C ARG A 78 -14.07 0.74 3.16
N ALA A 79 -14.83 1.10 4.21
CA ALA A 79 -14.63 2.36 4.91
C ALA A 79 -13.20 2.47 5.47
N ARG A 80 -12.69 1.38 6.05
CA ARG A 80 -11.32 1.29 6.56
C ARG A 80 -10.29 1.56 5.48
N ASP A 81 -10.41 0.96 4.30
CA ASP A 81 -9.45 1.20 3.21
C ASP A 81 -9.42 2.67 2.77
N ARG A 82 -10.59 3.34 2.72
CA ARG A 82 -10.70 4.77 2.38
C ARG A 82 -10.08 5.66 3.44
N LEU A 83 -10.34 5.38 4.72
CA LEU A 83 -9.76 6.13 5.85
C LEU A 83 -8.25 5.92 5.97
N MET A 84 -7.74 4.71 5.77
CA MET A 84 -6.30 4.43 5.77
C MET A 84 -5.60 5.14 4.60
N LYS A 85 -6.22 5.17 3.40
CA LYS A 85 -5.69 5.95 2.26
C LYS A 85 -5.70 7.45 2.57
N ALA A 86 -6.75 7.97 3.21
CA ALA A 86 -6.82 9.37 3.65
C ALA A 86 -5.72 9.71 4.68
N ALA A 87 -5.48 8.83 5.66
CA ALA A 87 -4.42 8.96 6.67
C ALA A 87 -3.02 8.96 6.07
N LEU A 88 -2.78 8.15 5.03
CA LEU A 88 -1.52 8.16 4.31
C LEU A 88 -1.33 9.46 3.50
N LEU A 89 -2.40 9.94 2.86
CA LEU A 89 -2.34 11.13 2.01
C LEU A 89 -2.20 12.41 2.83
N ALA A 90 -2.90 12.54 3.96
CA ALA A 90 -2.96 13.77 4.75
C ALA A 90 -2.92 13.49 6.27
N PRO A 91 -1.79 13.00 6.80
CA PRO A 91 -1.67 12.57 8.21
C PRO A 91 -1.79 13.72 9.22
N SER A 92 -1.54 14.96 8.80
CA SER A 92 -1.67 16.16 9.64
C SER A 92 -3.05 16.84 9.54
N ASP A 93 -3.93 16.38 8.66
CA ASP A 93 -5.27 16.96 8.50
C ASP A 93 -6.18 16.50 9.63
N ALA A 94 -6.69 17.46 10.41
CA ALA A 94 -7.57 17.18 11.54
C ALA A 94 -8.85 16.43 11.14
N ARG A 95 -9.36 16.63 9.92
CA ARG A 95 -10.56 15.94 9.43
C ARG A 95 -10.35 14.44 9.30
N VAL A 96 -9.12 14.01 8.98
CA VAL A 96 -8.78 12.59 8.88
C VAL A 96 -8.73 11.96 10.27
N PHE A 97 -8.11 12.66 11.23
CA PHE A 97 -8.09 12.24 12.63
C PHE A 97 -9.52 12.15 13.20
N ASP A 98 -10.32 13.19 13.02
CA ASP A 98 -11.71 13.24 13.48
C ASP A 98 -12.57 12.14 12.84
N ALA A 99 -12.43 11.91 11.52
CA ALA A 99 -13.14 10.84 10.82
C ALA A 99 -12.79 9.44 11.34
N LEU A 100 -11.51 9.21 11.69
CA LEU A 100 -11.09 7.95 12.31
C LEU A 100 -11.59 7.80 13.75
N VAL A 101 -11.63 8.88 14.53
CA VAL A 101 -12.25 8.89 15.87
C VAL A 101 -13.72 8.55 15.77
N ASP A 102 -14.46 9.18 14.87
CA ASP A 102 -15.89 8.95 14.69
C ASP A 102 -16.19 7.54 14.18
N ALA A 103 -15.39 7.03 13.23
CA ALA A 103 -15.48 5.65 12.78
C ALA A 103 -15.23 4.65 13.93
N THR A 104 -14.21 4.91 14.76
CA THR A 104 -13.90 4.09 15.93
C THR A 104 -15.05 4.07 16.93
N LYS A 105 -15.61 5.25 17.27
CA LYS A 105 -16.75 5.36 18.18
C LYS A 105 -18.00 4.67 17.61
N GLY A 106 -18.24 4.82 16.31
CA GLY A 106 -19.34 4.15 15.62
C GLY A 106 -19.25 2.62 15.71
N ILE A 107 -18.06 2.06 15.50
CA ILE A 107 -17.83 0.62 15.62
C ILE A 107 -17.93 0.16 17.08
N LEU A 108 -17.35 0.90 18.03
CA LEU A 108 -17.47 0.59 19.48
C LEU A 108 -18.91 0.59 19.98
N ALA A 109 -19.78 1.40 19.38
CA ALA A 109 -21.21 1.45 19.68
C ALA A 109 -22.03 0.33 19.02
N SER A 110 -21.43 -0.43 18.09
CA SER A 110 -22.06 -1.56 17.42
C SER A 110 -21.77 -2.87 18.15
N GLU A 111 -22.72 -3.82 18.18
CA GLU A 111 -22.50 -5.16 18.77
C GLU A 111 -21.51 -6.03 17.96
N ASP A 112 -21.05 -5.54 16.81
CA ASP A 112 -20.12 -6.21 15.91
C ASP A 112 -18.71 -5.63 16.09
N THR A 113 -18.08 -5.94 17.23
CA THR A 113 -16.67 -5.62 17.49
C THR A 113 -15.77 -6.50 16.63
N SER A 114 -15.73 -6.17 15.33
CA SER A 114 -14.75 -6.67 14.37
C SER A 114 -13.35 -6.18 14.73
N GLY A 115 -12.32 -6.91 14.29
CA GLY A 115 -10.91 -6.50 14.47
C GLY A 115 -10.56 -5.10 13.96
N LEU A 116 -11.45 -4.49 13.15
CA LEU A 116 -11.30 -3.16 12.54
C LEU A 116 -11.19 -2.02 13.55
N VAL A 117 -11.89 -2.10 14.68
CA VAL A 117 -11.84 -1.04 15.70
C VAL A 117 -10.42 -0.89 16.27
N TYR A 118 -9.67 -1.99 16.33
CA TYR A 118 -8.30 -2.01 16.79
C TYR A 118 -7.36 -1.36 15.76
N GLU A 119 -7.58 -1.63 14.46
CA GLU A 119 -6.81 -1.02 13.38
C GLU A 119 -6.99 0.50 13.33
N PHE A 120 -8.21 1.00 13.56
CA PHE A 120 -8.47 2.44 13.61
C PHE A 120 -7.80 3.10 14.80
N VAL A 121 -7.80 2.44 15.95
CA VAL A 121 -7.14 2.97 17.14
C VAL A 121 -5.62 2.99 17.00
N GLU A 122 -5.03 1.98 16.35
CA GLU A 122 -3.60 1.98 16.02
C GLU A 122 -3.26 3.07 14.99
N ALA A 123 -4.11 3.27 13.98
CA ALA A 123 -3.93 4.36 13.02
C ALA A 123 -4.03 5.73 13.70
N LEU A 124 -4.99 5.93 14.60
CA LEU A 124 -5.13 7.16 15.39
C LEU A 124 -3.89 7.43 16.24
N ASP A 125 -3.37 6.42 16.93
CA ASP A 125 -2.16 6.52 17.75
C ASP A 125 -0.94 7.01 16.92
N ARG A 126 -0.75 6.43 15.73
CA ARG A 126 0.29 6.87 14.79
C ARG A 126 0.08 8.31 14.31
N LEU A 127 -1.17 8.68 14.03
CA LEU A 127 -1.52 10.02 13.53
C LEU A 127 -1.30 11.12 14.55
N VAL A 128 -1.38 10.84 15.87
CA VAL A 128 -1.14 11.83 16.94
C VAL A 128 0.14 12.60 16.68
N SER A 129 1.25 11.92 16.32
CA SER A 129 2.56 12.55 16.13
C SER A 129 2.61 13.54 14.96
N TYR A 130 1.63 13.50 14.06
CA TYR A 130 1.49 14.40 12.91
C TYR A 130 0.52 15.56 13.16
N GLN A 131 -0.14 15.59 14.33
CA GLN A 131 -1.12 16.62 14.67
C GLN A 131 -0.44 17.93 15.14
N PRO A 132 -1.11 19.09 14.99
CA PRO A 132 -0.59 20.35 15.49
C PRO A 132 -0.26 20.28 16.98
N ALA A 133 0.87 20.87 17.39
CA ALA A 133 1.36 20.83 18.77
C ALA A 133 0.30 21.23 19.82
N ALA A 134 -0.57 22.19 19.48
CA ALA A 134 -1.65 22.66 20.34
C ALA A 134 -2.74 21.61 20.63
N LYS A 135 -2.81 20.51 19.88
CA LYS A 135 -3.81 19.44 20.01
C LYS A 135 -3.23 18.09 20.44
N LEU A 136 -1.91 17.97 20.62
CA LEU A 136 -1.27 16.68 20.88
C LEU A 136 -1.80 16.01 22.15
N ASP A 137 -1.90 16.75 23.25
CA ASP A 137 -2.33 16.19 24.53
C ASP A 137 -3.81 15.76 24.51
N ASP A 138 -4.69 16.58 23.92
CA ASP A 138 -6.11 16.25 23.76
C ASP A 138 -6.32 15.03 22.84
N ASN A 139 -5.54 14.94 21.76
CA ASN A 139 -5.60 13.83 20.82
C ASN A 139 -5.06 12.54 21.46
N ARG A 140 -3.98 12.60 22.24
CA ARG A 140 -3.49 11.47 23.04
C ARG A 140 -4.54 10.97 24.02
N ALA A 141 -5.12 11.89 24.80
CA ALA A 141 -6.18 11.55 25.74
C ALA A 141 -7.40 10.92 25.04
N THR A 142 -7.72 11.37 23.83
CA THR A 142 -8.79 10.78 23.01
C THR A 142 -8.46 9.34 22.59
N VAL A 143 -7.23 9.10 22.10
CA VAL A 143 -6.78 7.75 21.71
C VAL A 143 -6.71 6.82 22.92
N GLU A 144 -6.15 7.27 24.04
CA GLU A 144 -6.11 6.53 25.30
C GLU A 144 -7.52 6.17 25.80
N SER A 145 -8.46 7.13 25.74
CA SER A 145 -9.86 6.89 26.06
C SER A 145 -10.47 5.81 25.17
N LEU A 146 -10.23 5.85 23.85
CA LEU A 146 -10.73 4.83 22.91
C LEU A 146 -10.06 3.46 23.17
N GLN A 147 -8.75 3.43 23.44
CA GLN A 147 -8.02 2.22 23.82
C GLN A 147 -8.53 1.60 25.13
N SER A 148 -8.93 2.43 26.09
CA SER A 148 -9.47 1.96 27.37
C SER A 148 -10.85 1.31 27.23
N GLN A 149 -11.60 1.67 26.18
CA GLN A 149 -12.91 1.08 25.85
C GLN A 149 -12.75 -0.26 25.12
N LEU A 150 -11.60 -0.51 24.49
CA LEU A 150 -11.25 -1.76 23.80
C LEU A 150 -10.90 -2.92 24.75
N ARG A 151 -11.49 -2.98 25.95
CA ARG A 151 -11.14 -4.00 26.96
C ARG A 151 -11.23 -5.42 26.37
N VAL A 152 -10.08 -6.08 26.42
CA VAL A 152 -9.90 -7.53 26.24
C VAL A 152 -10.96 -8.24 27.08
N PRO A 153 -11.58 -9.34 26.60
CA PRO A 153 -12.72 -9.98 27.27
C PRO A 153 -12.48 -10.16 28.77
N ALA A 154 -13.47 -9.75 29.57
CA ALA A 154 -13.44 -9.84 31.03
C ALA A 154 -13.09 -11.27 31.46
N GLY A 155 -11.97 -11.40 32.18
CA GLY A 155 -11.44 -12.69 32.64
C GLY A 155 -9.94 -12.72 32.91
N SER A 156 -9.16 -11.75 32.42
CA SER A 156 -7.69 -11.71 32.59
C SER A 156 -7.16 -10.58 33.50
N GLU A 157 -7.93 -9.53 33.80
CA GLU A 157 -7.44 -8.42 34.64
C GLU A 157 -7.33 -8.75 36.14
N SER A 158 -7.81 -9.92 36.59
CA SER A 158 -7.86 -10.26 38.02
C SER A 158 -6.58 -10.92 38.58
N GLU A 159 -5.52 -11.08 37.80
CA GLU A 159 -4.24 -11.66 38.27
C GLU A 159 -3.03 -10.73 38.15
N VAL A 160 -3.18 -9.46 37.76
CA VAL A 160 -2.10 -8.45 37.86
C VAL A 160 -2.07 -7.89 39.29
N GLY A 161 -1.91 -8.78 40.28
CA GLY A 161 -1.68 -8.41 41.66
C GLY A 161 -0.20 -8.12 41.86
N ALA A 162 0.15 -6.86 42.12
CA ALA A 162 1.44 -6.37 42.66
C ALA A 162 2.61 -7.37 42.54
N THR A 163 3.06 -7.62 41.31
CA THR A 163 4.27 -8.40 41.08
C THR A 163 5.49 -7.51 41.24
N THR A 164 6.57 -8.05 41.79
CA THR A 164 7.85 -7.32 42.01
C THR A 164 8.73 -7.26 40.77
N ASP A 165 8.40 -8.01 39.72
CA ASP A 165 9.13 -8.02 38.45
C ASP A 165 8.39 -7.16 37.41
N PRO A 166 8.99 -6.05 36.93
CA PRO A 166 8.39 -5.18 35.92
C PRO A 166 8.17 -5.90 34.57
N THR A 167 8.71 -7.10 34.38
CA THR A 167 8.52 -7.91 33.15
C THR A 167 7.30 -8.85 33.20
N ASP A 168 6.65 -9.02 34.35
CA ASP A 168 5.50 -9.92 34.51
C ASP A 168 4.28 -9.45 33.72
N GLY A 169 4.04 -8.13 33.69
CA GLY A 169 2.97 -7.54 32.86
C GLY A 169 3.19 -7.76 31.35
N VAL A 170 4.45 -7.68 30.89
CA VAL A 170 4.81 -8.00 29.50
C VAL A 170 4.57 -9.48 29.22
N ALA A 171 4.96 -10.37 30.13
CA ALA A 171 4.77 -11.81 29.99
C ALA A 171 3.30 -12.20 29.86
N GLU A 172 2.42 -11.56 30.63
CA GLU A 172 0.98 -11.81 30.58
C GLU A 172 0.35 -11.32 29.27
N LEU A 173 0.72 -10.13 28.81
CA LEU A 173 0.27 -9.61 27.51
C LEU A 173 0.71 -10.52 26.36
N LEU A 174 1.96 -11.01 26.36
CA LEU A 174 2.45 -11.95 25.36
C LEU A 174 1.71 -13.30 25.43
N LYS A 175 1.42 -13.81 26.64
CA LYS A 175 0.63 -15.02 26.85
C LYS A 175 -0.78 -14.87 26.28
N LEU A 176 -1.45 -13.75 26.55
CA LEU A 176 -2.78 -13.48 25.99
C LEU A 176 -2.71 -13.33 24.46
N ALA A 177 -1.73 -12.60 23.93
CA ALA A 177 -1.53 -12.44 22.48
C ALA A 177 -1.29 -13.76 21.75
N SER A 178 -0.68 -14.74 22.43
CA SER A 178 -0.45 -16.09 21.88
C SER A 178 -1.73 -16.96 21.83
N SER A 179 -2.83 -16.53 22.45
CA SER A 179 -4.07 -17.32 22.53
C SER A 179 -4.76 -17.40 21.17
N PRO A 180 -4.87 -18.59 20.54
CA PRO A 180 -5.48 -18.74 19.21
C PRO A 180 -6.99 -18.51 19.21
N THR A 181 -7.61 -18.41 20.39
CA THR A 181 -9.05 -18.16 20.56
C THR A 181 -9.42 -16.68 20.44
N LEU A 182 -8.44 -15.78 20.52
CA LEU A 182 -8.65 -14.35 20.37
C LEU A 182 -8.62 -13.95 18.89
N PRO A 183 -9.52 -13.04 18.43
CA PRO A 183 -9.44 -12.48 17.09
C PRO A 183 -8.07 -11.87 16.80
N LEU A 184 -7.63 -11.94 15.54
CA LEU A 184 -6.31 -11.45 15.13
C LEU A 184 -6.08 -9.96 15.50
N GLY A 185 -7.09 -9.10 15.35
CA GLY A 185 -7.03 -7.69 15.76
C GLY A 185 -6.79 -7.49 17.26
N VAL A 186 -7.40 -8.33 18.11
CA VAL A 186 -7.17 -8.33 19.57
C VAL A 186 -5.72 -8.75 19.87
N ARG A 187 -5.24 -9.80 19.19
CA ARG A 187 -3.86 -10.29 19.36
C ARG A 187 -2.82 -9.25 18.94
N LYS A 188 -2.99 -8.59 17.80
CA LYS A 188 -2.13 -7.47 17.35
C LYS A 188 -2.06 -6.35 18.38
N THR A 189 -3.21 -6.00 18.97
CA THR A 189 -3.28 -4.96 20.01
C THR A 189 -2.54 -5.36 21.27
N LEU A 190 -2.73 -6.60 21.72
CA LEU A 190 -2.00 -7.14 22.88
C LEU A 190 -0.49 -7.12 22.65
N LEU A 191 -0.02 -7.42 21.42
CA LEU A 191 1.40 -7.31 21.06
C LEU A 191 1.90 -5.86 21.08
N SER A 192 1.11 -4.92 20.55
CA SER A 192 1.44 -3.49 20.62
C SER A 192 1.56 -3.00 22.07
N ARG A 193 0.61 -3.39 22.93
CA ARG A 193 0.68 -3.10 24.37
C ARG A 193 1.89 -3.75 25.04
N ALA A 194 2.19 -5.00 24.70
CA ALA A 194 3.37 -5.71 25.21
C ALA A 194 4.67 -5.00 24.81
N ARG A 195 4.74 -4.42 23.60
CA ARG A 195 5.88 -3.64 23.13
C ARG A 195 6.08 -2.35 23.94
N VAL A 196 5.00 -1.60 24.18
CA VAL A 196 5.07 -0.38 25.00
C VAL A 196 5.50 -0.72 26.42
N ALA A 197 4.84 -1.71 27.04
CA ALA A 197 5.20 -2.17 28.38
C ALA A 197 6.66 -2.66 28.46
N LEU A 198 7.17 -3.35 27.41
CA LEU A 198 8.57 -3.77 27.37
C LEU A 198 9.54 -2.58 27.36
N LEU A 199 9.24 -1.52 26.60
CA LEU A 199 10.05 -0.30 26.57
C LEU A 199 10.02 0.45 27.90
N GLU A 200 8.87 0.50 28.57
CA GLU A 200 8.72 1.07 29.91
C GLU A 200 9.54 0.28 30.93
N SER A 201 9.40 -1.06 30.95
CA SER A 201 10.17 -1.94 31.84
C SER A 201 11.68 -1.87 31.58
N GLU A 202 12.11 -1.73 30.33
CA GLU A 202 13.52 -1.48 29.98
C GLU A 202 13.99 -0.14 30.58
N THR A 203 13.23 0.93 30.38
CA THR A 203 13.57 2.27 30.85
C THR A 203 13.66 2.31 32.38
N ASP A 204 12.67 1.75 33.06
CA ASP A 204 12.61 1.70 34.53
C ASP A 204 13.78 0.90 35.11
N ALA A 205 14.07 -0.26 34.52
CA ALA A 205 15.17 -1.10 35.00
C ALA A 205 16.55 -0.44 34.77
N TYR A 206 16.72 0.29 33.66
CA TYR A 206 17.92 1.12 33.43
C TYR A 206 18.07 2.24 34.46
N VAL A 207 16.99 2.97 34.74
CA VAL A 207 16.98 4.06 35.74
C VAL A 207 17.29 3.50 37.14
N GLU A 208 16.70 2.36 37.51
CA GLU A 208 16.90 1.75 38.82
C GLU A 208 18.32 1.17 38.98
N ALA A 209 18.89 0.58 37.93
CA ALA A 209 20.28 0.12 37.93
C ALA A 209 21.26 1.29 38.07
N ALA A 210 21.03 2.39 37.35
CA ALA A 210 21.82 3.62 37.44
C ALA A 210 21.73 4.25 38.84
N ALA A 211 20.52 4.30 39.43
CA ALA A 211 20.32 4.81 40.79
C ALA A 211 21.03 3.97 41.86
N ARG A 212 21.15 2.65 41.64
CA ARG A 212 21.84 1.72 42.55
C ARG A 212 23.33 1.56 42.26
N GLY A 213 23.86 2.15 41.18
CA GLY A 213 25.24 1.95 40.74
C GLY A 213 25.57 0.50 40.37
N ALA A 214 24.55 -0.28 39.99
CA ALA A 214 24.67 -1.69 39.64
C ALA A 214 24.72 -1.87 38.11
N GLU A 215 25.30 -2.98 37.65
CA GLU A 215 25.23 -3.38 36.25
C GLU A 215 23.83 -3.93 35.94
N PHE A 216 23.26 -3.54 34.80
CA PHE A 216 21.94 -3.96 34.37
C PHE A 216 22.00 -5.35 33.70
N ASP A 217 21.35 -6.35 34.30
CA ASP A 217 21.16 -7.67 33.69
C ASP A 217 19.88 -7.68 32.83
N GLY A 218 20.07 -7.48 31.52
CA GLY A 218 18.98 -7.42 30.54
C GLY A 218 18.47 -8.77 30.03
N THR A 219 18.92 -9.89 30.58
CA THR A 219 18.64 -11.23 30.00
C THR A 219 17.15 -11.55 29.92
N ALA A 220 16.38 -11.23 30.98
CA ALA A 220 14.93 -11.47 31.00
C ALA A 220 14.19 -10.62 29.95
N LEU A 221 14.59 -9.35 29.78
CA LEU A 221 14.00 -8.43 28.80
C LEU A 221 14.32 -8.86 27.36
N GLU A 222 15.53 -9.38 27.10
CA GLU A 222 15.88 -9.93 25.80
C GLU A 222 15.00 -11.13 25.43
N LEU A 223 14.76 -12.06 26.37
CA LEU A 223 13.86 -13.19 26.15
C LEU A 223 12.42 -12.74 25.82
N ARG A 224 11.93 -11.68 26.48
CA ARG A 224 10.60 -11.10 26.16
C ARG A 224 10.59 -10.42 24.80
N ARG A 225 11.67 -9.74 24.42
CA ARG A 225 11.84 -9.12 23.11
C ARG A 225 11.83 -10.15 21.99
N GLU A 226 12.54 -11.25 22.15
CA GLU A 226 12.55 -12.37 21.19
C GLU A 226 11.15 -12.97 21.02
N GLU A 227 10.42 -13.20 22.12
CA GLU A 227 9.06 -13.73 22.09
C GLU A 227 8.06 -12.76 21.45
N LEU A 228 8.15 -11.47 21.77
CA LEU A 228 7.38 -10.40 21.13
C LEU A 228 7.61 -10.41 19.62
N GLN A 229 8.87 -10.39 19.17
CA GLN A 229 9.21 -10.42 17.74
C GLN A 229 8.68 -11.67 17.05
N ARG A 230 8.72 -12.83 17.72
CA ARG A 230 8.19 -14.09 17.18
C ARG A 230 6.67 -14.00 16.98
N LEU A 231 5.93 -13.52 17.98
CA LEU A 231 4.47 -13.39 17.90
C LEU A 231 4.04 -12.30 16.91
N GLU A 232 4.77 -11.20 16.80
CA GLU A 232 4.53 -10.15 15.81
C GLU A 232 4.69 -10.67 14.38
N ARG A 233 5.74 -11.45 14.10
CA ARG A 233 5.90 -12.12 12.80
C ARG A 233 4.74 -13.06 12.50
N GLN A 234 4.29 -13.84 13.49
CA GLN A 234 3.13 -14.73 13.33
C GLN A 234 1.84 -13.96 13.04
N ALA A 235 1.61 -12.83 13.72
CA ALA A 235 0.44 -12.00 13.48
C ALA A 235 0.45 -11.38 12.07
N VAL A 236 1.62 -10.92 11.58
CA VAL A 236 1.79 -10.42 10.21
C VAL A 236 1.54 -11.53 9.18
N GLU A 237 2.09 -12.73 9.40
CA GLU A 237 1.86 -13.88 8.53
C GLU A 237 0.38 -14.29 8.51
N GLN A 238 -0.30 -14.31 9.66
CA GLN A 238 -1.72 -14.62 9.72
C GLN A 238 -2.57 -13.57 9.01
N THR A 239 -2.24 -12.28 9.17
CA THR A 239 -2.90 -11.19 8.42
C THR A 239 -2.80 -11.45 6.92
N TYR A 240 -1.60 -11.79 6.45
CA TYR A 240 -1.39 -12.10 5.05
C TYR A 240 -2.25 -13.29 4.58
N VAL A 241 -2.25 -14.38 5.35
CA VAL A 241 -2.97 -15.61 5.01
C VAL A 241 -4.49 -15.43 5.05
N GLU A 242 -5.02 -14.68 6.01
CA GLU A 242 -6.45 -14.51 6.24
C GLU A 242 -7.06 -13.41 5.36
N GLU A 243 -6.35 -12.30 5.15
CA GLU A 243 -6.92 -11.12 4.49
C GLU A 243 -6.52 -11.01 3.02
N LEU A 244 -5.24 -11.19 2.67
CA LEU A 244 -4.74 -10.86 1.33
C LEU A 244 -4.59 -12.09 0.41
N ARG A 245 -4.15 -13.22 0.97
CA ARG A 245 -3.91 -14.44 0.20
C ARG A 245 -5.17 -15.01 -0.48
N PRO A 246 -6.38 -14.95 0.10
CA PRO A 246 -7.59 -15.40 -0.59
C PRO A 246 -7.83 -14.65 -1.90
N ASP A 247 -7.58 -13.35 -1.94
CA ASP A 247 -7.74 -12.52 -3.14
C ASP A 247 -6.70 -12.87 -4.21
N VAL A 248 -5.45 -13.11 -3.82
CA VAL A 248 -4.42 -13.62 -4.72
C VAL A 248 -4.85 -14.95 -5.34
N LEU A 249 -5.38 -15.88 -4.55
CA LEU A 249 -5.85 -17.18 -5.02
C LEU A 249 -7.13 -17.10 -5.86
N ALA A 250 -7.98 -16.10 -5.63
CA ALA A 250 -9.16 -15.83 -6.46
C ALA A 250 -8.74 -15.29 -7.82
N TRP A 251 -7.93 -14.22 -7.84
CA TRP A 251 -7.35 -13.67 -9.06
C TRP A 251 -6.57 -14.72 -9.85
N ALA A 252 -5.88 -15.64 -9.16
CA ALA A 252 -5.15 -16.70 -9.82
C ALA A 252 -6.05 -17.65 -10.65
N ARG A 253 -7.22 -17.99 -10.11
CA ARG A 253 -8.22 -18.81 -10.81
C ARG A 253 -8.82 -18.05 -11.99
N ASP A 254 -9.14 -16.77 -11.79
CA ASP A 254 -9.70 -15.94 -12.86
C ASP A 254 -8.70 -15.71 -13.99
N THR A 255 -7.44 -15.47 -13.66
CA THR A 255 -6.33 -15.35 -14.62
C THR A 255 -6.16 -16.61 -15.45
N ALA A 256 -6.21 -17.78 -14.82
CA ALA A 256 -6.16 -19.05 -15.54
C ALA A 256 -7.31 -19.19 -16.54
N ASN A 257 -8.52 -18.75 -16.19
CA ASN A 257 -9.68 -18.76 -17.10
C ASN A 257 -9.52 -17.77 -18.27
N VAL A 258 -9.00 -16.57 -17.99
CA VAL A 258 -8.73 -15.55 -19.02
C VAL A 258 -7.69 -16.06 -20.02
N LEU A 259 -6.62 -16.67 -19.53
CA LEU A 259 -5.54 -17.23 -20.36
C LEU A 259 -5.99 -18.49 -21.11
N ALA A 260 -6.75 -19.40 -20.51
CA ALA A 260 -7.18 -20.65 -21.15
C ALA A 260 -8.08 -20.43 -22.37
N GLY A 261 -8.89 -19.36 -22.37
CA GLY A 261 -9.75 -19.07 -23.52
C GLY A 261 -9.02 -18.40 -24.70
N SER A 262 -7.78 -17.95 -24.52
CA SER A 262 -7.09 -16.98 -25.39
C SER A 262 -7.07 -17.40 -26.87
N ASP A 263 -6.60 -18.58 -27.19
CA ASP A 263 -6.28 -18.96 -28.57
C ASP A 263 -7.49 -19.28 -29.47
N GLU A 264 -8.63 -19.69 -28.89
CA GLU A 264 -9.78 -20.24 -29.62
C GLU A 264 -10.77 -19.19 -30.16
N SER A 265 -10.54 -17.92 -29.87
CA SER A 265 -11.52 -16.86 -30.16
C SER A 265 -11.52 -16.41 -31.61
N ALA A 266 -12.71 -16.21 -32.18
CA ALA A 266 -12.83 -15.54 -33.46
C ALA A 266 -12.38 -14.07 -33.33
N PRO A 267 -11.71 -13.47 -34.34
CA PRO A 267 -11.20 -12.11 -34.27
C PRO A 267 -12.24 -11.04 -33.87
N LYS A 268 -13.50 -11.23 -34.31
CA LYS A 268 -14.64 -10.36 -33.97
C LYS A 268 -15.01 -10.32 -32.48
N ASP A 269 -14.66 -11.35 -31.72
CA ASP A 269 -14.98 -11.47 -30.29
C ASP A 269 -13.84 -10.94 -29.39
N LEU A 270 -12.67 -10.65 -29.99
CA LEU A 270 -11.46 -10.18 -29.29
C LEU A 270 -11.66 -8.84 -28.53
N PRO A 271 -12.44 -7.85 -29.00
CA PRO A 271 -12.68 -6.63 -28.23
C PRO A 271 -13.35 -6.88 -26.87
N SER A 272 -14.23 -7.87 -26.74
CA SER A 272 -14.86 -8.21 -25.46
C SER A 272 -13.90 -8.90 -24.48
N ARG A 273 -12.91 -9.61 -25.01
CA ARG A 273 -11.85 -10.27 -24.23
C ARG A 273 -10.75 -9.31 -23.80
N TRP A 274 -10.51 -8.27 -24.59
CA TRP A 274 -9.62 -7.17 -24.27
C TRP A 274 -9.87 -6.58 -22.89
N SER A 275 -11.13 -6.21 -22.61
CA SER A 275 -11.55 -5.63 -21.34
C SER A 275 -11.32 -6.60 -20.17
N ARG A 276 -11.42 -7.91 -20.39
CA ARG A 276 -11.10 -8.93 -19.37
C ARG A 276 -9.61 -9.04 -19.10
N PHE A 277 -8.77 -8.93 -20.13
CA PHE A 277 -7.31 -8.85 -19.95
C PHE A 277 -6.90 -7.59 -19.21
N GLU A 278 -7.43 -6.42 -19.60
CA GLU A 278 -7.16 -5.14 -18.91
C GLU A 278 -7.55 -5.20 -17.44
N GLY A 279 -8.78 -5.62 -17.12
CA GLY A 279 -9.25 -5.74 -15.75
C GLY A 279 -8.41 -6.72 -14.93
N SER A 280 -7.99 -7.85 -15.52
CA SER A 280 -7.13 -8.81 -14.83
C SER A 280 -5.70 -8.29 -14.61
N ILE A 281 -5.15 -7.53 -15.56
CA ILE A 281 -3.83 -6.88 -15.42
C ILE A 281 -3.85 -5.80 -14.34
N GLU A 282 -4.90 -4.98 -14.30
CA GLU A 282 -5.09 -3.96 -13.28
C GLU A 282 -5.17 -4.59 -11.87
N GLN A 283 -6.08 -5.55 -11.69
CA GLN A 283 -6.24 -6.26 -10.43
C GLN A 283 -4.95 -6.97 -10.00
N GLY A 284 -4.27 -7.66 -10.91
CA GLY A 284 -3.00 -8.32 -10.61
C GLY A 284 -1.90 -7.34 -10.19
N SER A 285 -1.88 -6.15 -10.79
CA SER A 285 -0.91 -5.10 -10.47
C SER A 285 -1.15 -4.51 -9.08
N GLU A 286 -2.42 -4.34 -8.70
CA GLU A 286 -2.82 -3.92 -7.35
C GLU A 286 -2.44 -4.98 -6.31
N LEU A 287 -2.74 -6.25 -6.58
CA LEU A 287 -2.39 -7.37 -5.70
C LEU A 287 -0.88 -7.51 -5.55
N ALA A 288 -0.09 -7.43 -6.63
CA ALA A 288 1.37 -7.47 -6.55
C ALA A 288 1.94 -6.33 -5.69
N ARG A 289 1.32 -5.13 -5.74
CA ARG A 289 1.67 -4.00 -4.88
C ARG A 289 1.31 -4.26 -3.42
N ALA A 290 0.14 -4.85 -3.16
CA ALA A 290 -0.32 -5.19 -1.81
C ALA A 290 0.49 -6.33 -1.16
N VAL A 291 0.95 -7.32 -1.94
CA VAL A 291 1.74 -8.46 -1.46
C VAL A 291 3.18 -8.06 -1.14
N ARG A 292 3.73 -7.07 -1.86
CA ARG A 292 5.15 -6.68 -1.75
C ARG A 292 5.60 -6.36 -0.32
N PRO A 293 4.89 -5.55 0.49
CA PRO A 293 5.29 -5.28 1.87
C PRO A 293 5.46 -6.56 2.71
N TYR A 294 4.57 -7.55 2.55
CA TYR A 294 4.65 -8.83 3.26
C TYR A 294 5.86 -9.65 2.82
N ALA A 295 6.21 -9.62 1.54
CA ALA A 295 7.42 -10.27 1.03
C ALA A 295 8.71 -9.62 1.56
N GLU A 296 8.73 -8.28 1.66
CA GLU A 296 9.88 -7.50 2.14
C GLU A 296 10.17 -7.74 3.63
N VAL A 297 9.12 -7.83 4.46
CA VAL A 297 9.26 -8.17 5.89
C VAL A 297 9.51 -9.66 6.14
N GLY A 298 9.54 -10.48 5.09
CA GLY A 298 9.95 -11.87 5.14
C GLY A 298 8.84 -12.88 5.42
N VAL A 299 7.57 -12.57 5.09
CA VAL A 299 6.51 -13.59 5.07
C VAL A 299 6.82 -14.59 3.95
N ASP A 300 7.17 -15.82 4.31
CA ASP A 300 7.67 -16.82 3.37
C ASP A 300 6.70 -17.15 2.23
N LEU A 301 5.40 -17.22 2.52
CA LEU A 301 4.37 -17.44 1.50
C LEU A 301 4.31 -16.28 0.49
N ALA A 302 4.28 -15.04 0.98
CA ALA A 302 4.26 -13.85 0.13
C ALA A 302 5.53 -13.76 -0.73
N LYS A 303 6.70 -13.96 -0.12
CA LYS A 303 8.01 -13.81 -0.76
C LYS A 303 8.30 -14.89 -1.79
N ASN A 304 8.13 -16.16 -1.41
CA ASN A 304 8.65 -17.27 -2.21
C ASN A 304 7.59 -17.90 -3.12
N LYS A 305 6.30 -17.61 -2.89
CA LYS A 305 5.21 -18.18 -3.71
C LYS A 305 4.45 -17.09 -4.43
N ASP A 306 3.83 -16.20 -3.69
CA ASP A 306 2.71 -15.44 -4.22
C ASP A 306 3.16 -14.19 -5.00
N LEU A 307 4.16 -13.44 -4.55
CA LEU A 307 4.65 -12.24 -5.26
C LEU A 307 5.28 -12.58 -6.61
N GLN A 308 6.22 -13.52 -6.63
CA GLN A 308 6.91 -13.92 -7.86
C GLN A 308 5.93 -14.54 -8.86
N TRP A 309 4.97 -15.32 -8.37
CA TRP A 309 3.90 -15.87 -9.20
C TRP A 309 3.02 -14.76 -9.80
N CYS A 310 2.62 -13.76 -9.01
CA CYS A 310 1.83 -12.62 -9.51
C CYS A 310 2.57 -11.87 -10.62
N ILE A 311 3.85 -11.57 -10.43
CA ILE A 311 4.67 -10.87 -11.45
C ILE A 311 4.75 -11.70 -12.74
N SER A 312 5.05 -13.00 -12.62
CA SER A 312 5.13 -13.89 -13.78
C SER A 312 3.81 -13.97 -14.54
N LYS A 313 2.67 -14.00 -13.85
CA LYS A 313 1.34 -14.05 -14.49
C LYS A 313 0.90 -12.72 -15.08
N LEU A 314 1.33 -11.60 -14.50
CA LEU A 314 1.15 -10.29 -15.11
C LEU A 314 1.88 -10.19 -16.44
N GLU A 315 3.12 -10.66 -16.52
CA GLU A 315 3.88 -10.71 -17.77
C GLU A 315 3.17 -11.58 -18.82
N GLU A 316 2.68 -12.76 -18.42
CA GLU A 316 1.93 -13.66 -19.31
C GLU A 316 0.62 -13.01 -19.81
N LEU A 317 -0.14 -12.36 -18.93
CA LEU A 317 -1.35 -11.62 -19.30
C LEU A 317 -1.06 -10.46 -20.25
N GLN A 318 0.01 -9.70 -20.01
CA GLN A 318 0.44 -8.60 -20.89
C GLN A 318 0.84 -9.10 -22.28
N LEU A 319 1.58 -10.21 -22.36
CA LEU A 319 1.94 -10.82 -23.62
C LEU A 319 0.71 -11.32 -24.38
N ALA A 320 -0.21 -12.01 -23.70
CA ALA A 320 -1.47 -12.47 -24.29
C ALA A 320 -2.33 -11.29 -24.78
N TYR A 321 -2.42 -10.22 -23.98
CA TYR A 321 -3.09 -8.99 -24.36
C TYR A 321 -2.51 -8.35 -25.62
N ILE A 322 -1.19 -8.18 -25.69
CA ILE A 322 -0.49 -7.66 -26.89
C ILE A 322 -0.75 -8.56 -28.09
N TRP A 323 -0.67 -9.88 -27.93
CA TRP A 323 -0.93 -10.85 -28.98
C TRP A 323 -2.35 -10.72 -29.54
N HIS A 324 -3.37 -10.69 -28.68
CA HIS A 324 -4.76 -10.52 -29.09
C HIS A 324 -5.02 -9.19 -29.77
N TYR A 325 -4.38 -8.11 -29.31
CA TYR A 325 -4.45 -6.82 -29.98
C TYR A 325 -4.03 -6.94 -31.44
N ASN A 326 -2.84 -7.49 -31.64
CA ASN A 326 -2.19 -7.55 -32.93
C ASN A 326 -2.93 -8.52 -33.86
N ARG A 327 -3.49 -9.60 -33.33
CA ARG A 327 -4.36 -10.52 -34.07
C ARG A 327 -5.66 -9.85 -34.53
N TRP A 328 -6.30 -9.05 -33.66
CA TRP A 328 -7.48 -8.27 -34.02
C TRP A 328 -7.15 -7.18 -35.04
N ALA A 329 -6.07 -6.42 -34.84
CA ALA A 329 -5.62 -5.37 -35.74
C ALA A 329 -5.31 -5.93 -37.14
N LEU A 330 -4.65 -7.09 -37.24
CA LEU A 330 -4.42 -7.77 -38.51
C LEU A 330 -5.72 -8.16 -39.20
N HIS A 331 -6.75 -8.56 -38.45
CA HIS A 331 -8.05 -8.86 -39.03
C HIS A 331 -8.70 -7.59 -39.61
N VAL A 332 -8.69 -6.47 -38.88
CA VAL A 332 -9.18 -5.18 -39.38
C VAL A 332 -8.42 -4.74 -40.64
N ILE A 333 -7.09 -4.87 -40.66
CA ILE A 333 -6.26 -4.55 -41.83
C ILE A 333 -6.68 -5.39 -43.04
N ARG A 334 -6.97 -6.69 -42.85
CA ARG A 334 -7.45 -7.57 -43.93
C ARG A 334 -8.83 -7.17 -44.42
N GLU A 335 -9.78 -6.93 -43.52
CA GLU A 335 -11.13 -6.48 -43.89
C GLU A 335 -11.08 -5.17 -44.69
N VAL A 336 -10.29 -4.19 -44.24
CA VAL A 336 -10.11 -2.93 -44.95
C VAL A 336 -9.45 -3.16 -46.31
N LYS A 337 -8.48 -4.07 -46.43
CA LYS A 337 -7.81 -4.38 -47.70
C LYS A 337 -8.73 -5.08 -48.70
N GLU A 338 -9.57 -5.99 -48.23
CA GLU A 338 -10.52 -6.78 -49.05
C GLU A 338 -11.76 -5.98 -49.45
N ASP A 339 -12.11 -4.94 -48.69
CA ASP A 339 -13.18 -3.99 -49.03
C ASP A 339 -12.73 -3.00 -50.13
N GLY A 340 -12.70 -3.46 -51.37
CA GLY A 340 -12.33 -2.66 -52.54
C GLY A 340 -13.43 -1.75 -53.08
N ASP A 341 -14.67 -1.92 -52.62
CA ASP A 341 -15.84 -1.18 -53.11
C ASP A 341 -16.08 0.11 -52.33
N SER A 342 -15.59 0.21 -51.09
CA SER A 342 -15.69 1.40 -50.25
C SER A 342 -14.71 2.51 -50.65
N GLU A 343 -15.13 3.78 -50.48
CA GLU A 343 -14.26 4.93 -50.71
C GLU A 343 -13.03 4.92 -49.79
N PRO A 344 -11.86 5.42 -50.25
CA PRO A 344 -10.61 5.39 -49.47
C PRO A 344 -10.74 6.01 -48.07
N LEU A 345 -11.50 7.11 -47.92
CA LEU A 345 -11.68 7.76 -46.62
C LEU A 345 -12.49 6.89 -45.63
N ASP A 346 -13.50 6.17 -46.09
CA ASP A 346 -14.30 5.28 -45.23
C ASP A 346 -13.49 4.05 -44.79
N ARG A 347 -12.61 3.57 -45.66
CA ARG A 347 -11.61 2.54 -45.33
C ARG A 347 -10.61 3.04 -44.28
N ILE A 348 -10.14 4.29 -44.39
CA ILE A 348 -9.31 4.94 -43.36
C ILE A 348 -10.05 5.08 -42.02
N LYS A 349 -11.35 5.45 -42.02
CA LYS A 349 -12.15 5.50 -40.78
C LYS A 349 -12.17 4.15 -40.07
N ASN A 350 -12.32 3.05 -40.82
CA ASN A 350 -12.26 1.71 -40.22
C ASN A 350 -10.86 1.36 -39.70
N LEU A 351 -9.81 1.73 -40.44
CA LEU A 351 -8.42 1.52 -40.04
C LEU A 351 -8.03 2.33 -38.79
N SER A 352 -8.61 3.53 -38.61
CA SER A 352 -8.39 4.42 -37.46
C SER A 352 -8.90 3.89 -36.12
N LYS A 353 -9.65 2.78 -36.11
CA LYS A 353 -10.04 2.07 -34.89
C LYS A 353 -8.85 1.39 -34.21
N VAL A 354 -7.75 1.16 -34.95
CA VAL A 354 -6.52 0.56 -34.46
C VAL A 354 -5.60 1.67 -33.92
N ASP A 355 -5.32 1.65 -32.62
CA ASP A 355 -4.23 2.38 -31.98
C ASP A 355 -2.87 1.84 -32.44
N GLU A 356 -2.17 2.62 -33.27
CA GLU A 356 -0.86 2.33 -33.86
C GLU A 356 0.22 2.06 -32.80
N ARG A 357 0.16 2.72 -31.64
CA ARG A 357 1.22 2.69 -30.63
C ARG A 357 1.36 1.34 -29.92
N ARG A 358 0.34 0.49 -30.03
CA ARG A 358 0.27 -0.85 -29.42
C ARG A 358 0.60 -1.97 -30.42
N LEU A 359 0.83 -1.62 -31.68
CA LEU A 359 1.14 -2.60 -32.72
C LEU A 359 2.58 -3.09 -32.56
N ASN A 360 2.77 -4.38 -32.78
CA ASN A 360 4.10 -4.92 -33.00
C ASN A 360 4.60 -4.47 -34.39
N VAL A 361 5.92 -4.56 -34.59
CA VAL A 361 6.59 -4.06 -35.80
C VAL A 361 5.94 -4.61 -37.09
N HIS A 362 5.63 -5.89 -37.14
CA HIS A 362 5.09 -6.52 -38.36
C HIS A 362 3.68 -6.02 -38.71
N VAL A 363 2.81 -5.85 -37.71
CA VAL A 363 1.45 -5.33 -37.94
C VAL A 363 1.49 -3.83 -38.23
N ALA A 364 2.36 -3.09 -37.53
CA ALA A 364 2.56 -1.66 -37.75
C ALA A 364 3.01 -1.33 -39.17
N THR A 365 3.89 -2.15 -39.77
CA THR A 365 4.31 -1.99 -41.17
C THR A 365 3.13 -2.14 -42.13
N GLN A 366 2.35 -3.23 -42.02
CA GLN A 366 1.20 -3.47 -42.88
C GLN A 366 0.11 -2.40 -42.73
N TRP A 367 -0.12 -1.96 -41.48
CA TRP A 367 -1.06 -0.88 -41.19
C TRP A 367 -0.62 0.41 -41.87
N ASN A 368 0.66 0.78 -41.76
CA ASN A 368 1.21 2.01 -42.34
C ASN A 368 1.22 1.98 -43.88
N GLU A 369 1.58 0.85 -44.48
CA GLU A 369 1.51 0.66 -45.93
C GLU A 369 0.08 0.88 -46.43
N LEU A 370 -0.90 0.18 -45.84
CA LEU A 370 -2.30 0.31 -46.23
C LEU A 370 -2.84 1.72 -46.01
N TYR A 371 -2.49 2.37 -44.89
CA TYR A 371 -2.90 3.75 -44.63
C TYR A 371 -2.35 4.69 -45.72
N ASN A 372 -1.07 4.59 -46.06
CA ASN A 372 -0.44 5.47 -47.03
C ASN A 372 -1.00 5.29 -48.44
N ASP A 373 -1.30 4.05 -48.84
CA ASP A 373 -1.94 3.75 -50.11
C ASP A 373 -3.33 4.41 -50.18
N LEU A 374 -4.18 4.16 -49.17
CA LEU A 374 -5.52 4.75 -49.08
C LEU A 374 -5.48 6.28 -49.03
N TYR A 375 -4.52 6.85 -48.29
CA TYR A 375 -4.35 8.29 -48.18
C TYR A 375 -3.91 8.92 -49.51
N GLY A 376 -3.06 8.23 -50.28
CA GLY A 376 -2.66 8.63 -51.63
C GLY A 376 -3.85 8.72 -52.59
N ASP A 377 -4.80 7.80 -52.45
CA ASP A 377 -6.01 7.71 -53.28
C ASP A 377 -7.15 8.65 -52.83
N CYS A 378 -7.03 9.30 -51.67
CA CYS A 378 -8.02 10.28 -51.19
C CYS A 378 -8.00 11.58 -52.02
N ALA A 379 -9.18 12.19 -52.18
CA ALA A 379 -9.29 13.58 -52.64
C ALA A 379 -8.65 14.55 -51.62
N ASP A 380 -8.27 15.76 -52.06
CA ASP A 380 -7.51 16.70 -51.22
C ASP A 380 -8.27 17.16 -49.97
N ASP A 381 -9.59 17.33 -50.04
CA ASP A 381 -10.46 17.62 -48.90
C ASP A 381 -10.63 16.42 -47.95
N ALA A 382 -10.59 15.20 -48.47
CA ALA A 382 -10.63 13.97 -47.69
C ALA A 382 -9.31 13.69 -46.94
N LYS A 383 -8.17 14.19 -47.45
CA LYS A 383 -6.85 14.03 -46.80
C LYS A 383 -6.76 14.74 -45.45
N ASP A 384 -7.34 15.94 -45.33
CA ASP A 384 -7.37 16.67 -44.06
C ASP A 384 -8.13 15.88 -42.98
N GLU A 385 -9.26 15.27 -43.34
CA GLU A 385 -10.03 14.41 -42.44
C GLU A 385 -9.29 13.10 -42.11
N ALA A 386 -8.60 12.50 -43.08
CA ALA A 386 -7.77 11.31 -42.85
C ALA A 386 -6.64 11.59 -41.83
N ILE A 387 -5.92 12.72 -41.97
CA ILE A 387 -4.91 13.15 -41.00
C ILE A 387 -5.56 13.38 -39.63
N ARG A 388 -6.70 14.06 -39.59
CA ARG A 388 -7.43 14.30 -38.35
C ARG A 388 -7.80 12.99 -37.65
N LEU A 389 -8.28 11.98 -38.37
CA LEU A 389 -8.63 10.68 -37.82
C LEU A 389 -7.41 9.94 -37.27
N ARG A 390 -6.27 10.01 -37.95
CA ARG A 390 -5.01 9.44 -37.45
C ARG A 390 -4.57 10.10 -36.15
N ILE A 391 -4.54 11.44 -36.12
CA ILE A 391 -4.17 12.20 -34.93
C ILE A 391 -5.17 11.95 -33.79
N LEU A 392 -6.48 12.07 -34.02
CA LEU A 392 -7.48 11.87 -32.97
C LEU A 392 -7.58 10.43 -32.50
N GLY A 393 -7.28 9.44 -33.36
CA GLY A 393 -7.07 8.06 -32.95
C GLY A 393 -5.99 7.94 -31.88
N GLU A 394 -4.95 8.78 -31.93
CA GLU A 394 -3.91 8.85 -30.90
C GLU A 394 -4.35 9.52 -29.58
N TYR A 395 -5.47 10.26 -29.57
CA TYR A 395 -5.99 11.03 -28.42
C TYR A 395 -7.32 10.53 -27.84
N ARG A 396 -7.99 9.55 -28.47
CA ARG A 396 -9.13 8.84 -27.86
C ARG A 396 -8.61 7.85 -26.81
N LYS A 397 -8.21 8.37 -25.65
CA LYS A 397 -8.09 7.60 -24.40
C LYS A 397 -9.22 8.00 -23.47
#